data_AF-A0A6G3XLY5-F1
#
_entry.id   AF-A0A6G3XLY5-F1
#
_cell.length_a   1.000
_cell.length_b   1.000
_cell.length_c   1.000
_cell.angle_alpha   90.00
_cell.angle_beta   90.00
_cell.angle_gamma   90.00
#
_symmetry.space_group_name_H-M   'P 1'
#
loop_
_entity.id
_entity.type
_entity.pdbx_description
1 polymer ?
#
loop_
_entity_poly.entity_id
_entity_poly.type
_entity_poly.pdbx_seq_one_letter_code
_entity_poly.pdbx_strand_id
1 'polypeptide(L)'
;MLALALNSVIRNDAFQWDVVLSYFATVPVLRGLWLTLWLTAVVMVLGFALGALLAVLRLSGNPVLQAVGWGYVWLFRSTPILVQLLFWFNIGALYPQILGVSTVSLLGPVAIA
;
A
#
# COMPACT_ATOMS: atom_id res chain seq x y z
N MET A 1 -19.89 -36.89 1.19
CA MET A 1 -20.42 -35.51 1.21
C MET A 1 -19.49 -34.52 0.49
N LEU A 2 -18.18 -34.50 0.79
CA LEU A 2 -17.20 -33.65 0.06
C LEU A 2 -17.18 -33.85 -1.46
N ALA A 3 -17.19 -35.09 -1.95
CA ALA A 3 -17.20 -35.36 -3.39
C ALA A 3 -18.46 -34.85 -4.11
N LEU A 4 -19.62 -34.88 -3.44
CA LEU A 4 -20.88 -34.36 -3.96
C LEU A 4 -20.90 -32.82 -3.96
N ALA A 5 -20.33 -32.20 -2.92
CA ALA A 5 -20.17 -30.76 -2.84
C ALA A 5 -19.22 -30.22 -3.91
N LEU A 6 -18.07 -30.88 -4.15
CA LEU A 6 -17.13 -30.51 -5.20
C LEU A 6 -17.74 -30.65 -6.60
N ASN A 7 -18.47 -31.74 -6.86
CA ASN A 7 -19.16 -31.94 -8.13
C ASN A 7 -20.27 -30.89 -8.35
N SER A 8 -20.97 -30.47 -7.29
CA SER A 8 -21.95 -29.38 -7.35
C SER A 8 -21.27 -28.03 -7.62
N VAL A 9 -20.18 -27.69 -6.93
CA VAL A 9 -19.47 -26.42 -7.16
C VAL A 9 -18.90 -26.32 -8.58
N ILE A 10 -18.40 -27.43 -9.14
CA ILE A 10 -17.73 -27.42 -10.45
C ILE A 10 -18.71 -27.49 -11.63
N ARG A 11 -19.82 -28.23 -11.53
CA ARG A 11 -20.77 -28.46 -12.65
C ARG A 11 -22.07 -27.68 -12.56
N ASN A 12 -22.31 -26.91 -11.51
CA ASN A 12 -23.57 -26.19 -11.36
C ASN A 12 -23.55 -24.90 -12.19
N ASP A 13 -24.43 -24.84 -13.19
CA ASP A 13 -24.64 -23.67 -14.06
C ASP A 13 -24.97 -22.39 -13.29
N ALA A 14 -25.43 -22.48 -12.03
CA ALA A 14 -25.64 -21.33 -11.16
C ALA A 14 -24.35 -20.62 -10.72
N PHE A 15 -23.19 -21.32 -10.72
CA PHE A 15 -21.90 -20.71 -10.40
C PHE A 15 -21.31 -19.89 -11.56
N GLN A 16 -21.79 -20.12 -12.80
CA GLN A 16 -21.41 -19.39 -14.01
C GLN A 16 -19.90 -19.13 -14.10
N TRP A 17 -19.09 -20.19 -13.99
CA TRP A 17 -17.63 -20.07 -14.03
C TRP A 17 -17.13 -19.33 -15.28
N ASP A 18 -17.82 -19.44 -16.42
CA ASP A 18 -17.55 -18.65 -17.63
C ASP A 18 -17.69 -17.13 -17.42
N VAL A 19 -18.66 -16.67 -16.62
CA VAL A 19 -18.83 -15.27 -16.25
C VAL A 19 -17.73 -14.84 -15.29
N VAL A 20 -17.39 -15.68 -14.31
CA VAL A 20 -16.27 -15.40 -13.40
C VAL A 20 -14.96 -15.24 -14.18
N LEU A 21 -14.62 -16.20 -15.04
CA LEU A 21 -13.42 -16.17 -15.87
C LEU A 21 -13.39 -14.97 -16.83
N SER A 22 -14.53 -14.61 -17.43
CA SER A 22 -14.62 -13.43 -18.31
C SER A 22 -14.46 -12.11 -17.54
N TYR A 23 -15.02 -11.99 -16.33
CA TYR A 23 -14.80 -10.82 -15.47
C TYR A 23 -13.35 -10.72 -14.97
N PHE A 24 -12.75 -11.84 -14.56
CA PHE A 24 -11.33 -11.90 -14.17
C PHE A 24 -10.37 -11.52 -15.31
N ALA A 25 -10.72 -11.87 -16.56
CA ALA A 25 -9.96 -11.52 -17.75
C ALA A 25 -10.29 -10.13 -18.33
N THR A 26 -11.17 -9.34 -17.68
CA THR A 26 -11.49 -8.00 -18.18
C THR A 26 -10.28 -7.08 -18.00
N VAL A 27 -10.04 -6.22 -18.99
CA VAL A 27 -8.91 -5.26 -19.03
C VAL A 27 -8.68 -4.50 -17.71
N PRO A 28 -9.71 -4.01 -16.98
CA PRO A 28 -9.50 -3.32 -15.70
C PRO A 28 -8.90 -4.21 -14.61
N VAL A 29 -9.32 -5.48 -14.54
CA VAL A 29 -8.84 -6.43 -13.52
C VAL A 29 -7.39 -6.81 -13.78
N LEU A 30 -7.06 -7.15 -15.02
CA LEU A 30 -5.68 -7.44 -15.43
C LEU A 30 -4.76 -6.22 -15.25
N ARG A 31 -5.25 -5.01 -15.55
CA ARG A 31 -4.50 -3.78 -15.32
C ARG A 31 -4.28 -3.51 -13.84
N GLY A 32 -5.30 -3.75 -13.00
CA GLY A 32 -5.19 -3.65 -11.55
C GLY A 32 -4.18 -4.64 -10.98
N LEU A 33 -4.26 -5.91 -11.41
CA LEU A 33 -3.31 -6.95 -11.05
C LEU A 33 -1.88 -6.56 -11.44
N TRP A 34 -1.68 -6.11 -12.68
CA TRP A 34 -0.38 -5.66 -13.16
C TRP A 34 0.14 -4.48 -12.34
N LEU A 35 -0.72 -3.51 -12.01
CA LEU A 35 -0.34 -2.37 -11.19
C LEU A 35 0.09 -2.79 -9.78
N THR A 36 -0.65 -3.69 -9.13
CA THR A 36 -0.28 -4.21 -7.81
C THR A 36 1.06 -4.95 -7.85
N LEU A 37 1.27 -5.80 -8.85
CA LEU A 37 2.54 -6.52 -9.03
C LEU A 37 3.70 -5.55 -9.29
N TRP A 38 3.49 -4.59 -10.18
CA TRP A 38 4.49 -3.57 -10.51
C TRP A 38 4.87 -2.73 -9.29
N LEU A 39 3.87 -2.20 -8.58
CA LEU A 39 4.09 -1.42 -7.36
C LEU A 39 4.77 -2.26 -6.27
N THR A 40 4.37 -3.52 -6.10
CA THR A 40 4.99 -4.43 -5.13
C THR A 40 6.45 -4.65 -5.47
N ALA A 41 6.78 -4.94 -6.73
CA ALA A 41 8.16 -5.13 -7.18
C ALA A 41 9.00 -3.87 -6.94
N VAL A 42 8.49 -2.69 -7.33
CA VAL A 42 9.19 -1.41 -7.13
C VAL A 42 9.42 -1.14 -5.64
N VAL A 43 8.40 -1.28 -4.80
CA VAL A 43 8.50 -1.07 -3.34
C VAL A 43 9.47 -2.06 -2.72
N MET A 44 9.46 -3.33 -3.15
CA MET A 44 10.36 -4.36 -2.64
C MET A 44 11.82 -4.04 -2.96
N VAL A 45 12.11 -3.62 -4.19
CA VAL A 45 13.47 -3.21 -4.60
C VAL A 45 13.93 -1.98 -3.81
N LEU A 46 13.09 -0.95 -3.71
CA LEU A 46 13.41 0.27 -2.96
C LEU A 46 13.60 -0.01 -1.46
N GLY A 47 12.71 -0.80 -0.86
CA GLY A 47 12.79 -1.19 0.54
C GLY A 47 14.04 -2.02 0.83
N PHE A 48 14.41 -2.92 -0.08
CA PHE A 48 15.65 -3.69 0.03
C PHE A 48 16.89 -2.80 -0.09
N ALA A 49 16.94 -1.89 -1.07
CA ALA A 49 18.05 -0.96 -1.24
C ALA A 49 18.24 -0.03 -0.03
N LEU A 50 17.15 0.54 0.48
CA LEU A 50 17.16 1.36 1.69
C LEU A 50 17.57 0.54 2.92
N GLY A 51 17.03 -0.67 3.08
CA GLY A 51 17.40 -1.58 4.16
C GLY A 51 18.90 -1.95 4.12
N ALA A 52 19.44 -2.21 2.93
CA ALA A 52 20.86 -2.49 2.73
C ALA A 52 21.72 -1.28 3.07
N LEU A 53 21.34 -0.08 2.62
CA LEU A 53 22.03 1.16 2.96
C LEU A 53 22.06 1.39 4.49
N LEU A 54 20.91 1.20 5.15
CA LEU A 54 20.81 1.33 6.61
C LEU A 54 21.64 0.27 7.35
N ALA A 55 21.72 -0.96 6.83
CA ALA A 55 22.59 -1.99 7.38
C ALA A 55 24.07 -1.56 7.32
N VAL A 56 24.51 -0.97 6.21
CA VAL A 56 25.86 -0.40 6.07
C VAL A 56 26.08 0.78 7.03
N LEU A 57 25.12 1.70 7.14
CA LEU A 57 25.19 2.83 8.07
C LEU A 57 25.34 2.37 9.53
N ARG A 58 24.67 1.27 9.91
CA ARG A 58 24.78 0.67 11.25
C ARG A 58 26.11 -0.04 11.52
N LEU A 59 26.78 -0.54 10.48
CA LEU A 59 28.11 -1.16 10.57
C LEU A 59 29.24 -0.13 10.55
N SER A 60 28.96 1.13 10.20
CA SER A 60 29.98 2.18 10.17
C SER A 60 30.41 2.55 11.60
N GLY A 61 31.71 2.76 11.80
CA GLY A 61 32.27 3.16 13.10
C GLY A 61 31.92 4.59 13.53
N ASN A 62 31.18 5.35 12.72
CA ASN A 62 30.77 6.72 13.07
C ASN A 62 29.44 6.68 13.86
N PRO A 63 29.43 7.14 15.13
CA PRO A 63 28.25 7.10 16.00
C PRO A 63 27.06 7.90 15.46
N VAL A 64 27.29 8.94 14.65
CA VAL A 64 26.20 9.73 14.04
C VAL A 64 25.45 8.90 12.99
N LEU A 65 26.17 8.23 12.09
CA LEU A 65 25.56 7.38 11.05
C LEU A 65 24.83 6.18 11.69
N GLN A 66 25.41 5.63 12.75
CA GLN A 66 24.80 4.54 13.51
C GLN A 66 23.50 5.00 14.21
N ALA A 67 23.49 6.18 14.82
CA ALA A 67 22.31 6.75 15.47
C ALA A 67 21.19 7.06 14.47
N VAL A 68 21.53 7.58 13.27
CA VAL A 68 20.55 7.81 12.20
C VAL A 68 19.95 6.49 11.71
N GLY A 69 20.77 5.47 11.48
CA GLY A 69 20.30 4.14 11.09
C GLY A 69 19.43 3.49 12.17
N TRP A 70 19.78 3.66 13.45
CA TRP A 70 18.98 3.21 14.58
C TRP A 70 17.65 3.95 14.66
N GLY A 71 17.66 5.28 14.55
CA GLY A 71 16.47 6.12 14.60
C GLY A 71 15.47 5.82 13.48
N TYR A 72 15.96 5.61 12.25
CA TYR A 72 15.11 5.20 11.14
C TYR A 72 14.42 3.86 11.44
N VAL A 73 15.18 2.81 11.77
CA VAL A 73 14.61 1.48 12.06
C VAL A 73 13.66 1.56 13.26
N TRP A 74 14.04 2.29 14.30
CA TRP A 74 13.22 2.47 15.50
C TRP A 74 11.89 3.14 15.18
N LEU A 75 11.88 4.22 14.38
CA LEU A 75 10.65 4.92 14.02
C LEU A 75 9.73 4.03 13.18
N PHE A 76 10.24 3.41 12.12
CA PHE A 76 9.42 2.57 11.23
C PHE A 76 8.94 1.27 11.88
N ARG A 77 9.69 0.69 12.85
CA ARG A 77 9.28 -0.54 13.55
C ARG A 77 8.47 -0.30 14.82
N SER A 78 8.69 0.81 15.51
CA SER A 78 8.03 1.09 16.81
C SER A 78 6.79 1.97 16.67
N THR A 79 6.65 2.71 15.56
CA THR A 79 5.47 3.54 15.31
C THR A 79 4.38 2.69 14.66
N PRO A 80 3.18 2.56 15.28
CA PRO A 80 2.08 1.79 14.69
C PRO A 80 1.72 2.31 13.30
N ILE A 81 1.43 1.41 12.37
CA ILE A 81 1.03 1.78 10.99
C ILE A 81 -0.20 2.71 11.01
N LEU A 82 -1.11 2.52 11.97
CA LEU A 82 -2.27 3.38 12.16
C LEU A 82 -1.88 4.84 12.46
N VAL A 83 -0.83 5.06 13.26
CA VAL A 83 -0.34 6.41 13.56
C VAL A 83 0.27 7.04 12.32
N GLN A 84 1.03 6.28 11.53
CA GLN A 84 1.58 6.77 10.25
C GLN A 84 0.45 7.14 9.29
N LEU A 85 -0.52 6.24 9.08
CA LEU A 85 -1.67 6.49 8.22
C LEU A 85 -2.49 7.69 8.68
N LEU A 86 -2.77 7.80 9.98
CA LEU A 86 -3.49 8.94 10.55
C LEU A 86 -2.70 10.24 10.34
N PHE A 87 -1.38 10.22 10.57
CA PHE A 87 -0.51 11.37 10.36
C PHE A 87 -0.50 11.81 8.90
N TRP A 88 -0.26 10.90 7.94
CA TRP A 88 -0.24 11.22 6.51
C TRP A 88 -1.61 11.67 6.00
N PHE A 89 -2.69 11.06 6.46
CA PHE A 89 -4.05 11.42 6.06
C PHE A 89 -4.49 12.76 6.67
N ASN A 90 -4.11 13.06 7.91
CA ASN A 90 -4.46 14.31 8.60
C ASN A 90 -3.42 15.43 8.42
N ILE A 91 -2.34 15.20 7.68
CA ILE A 91 -1.30 16.23 7.48
C ILE A 91 -1.87 17.47 6.78
N GLY A 92 -2.87 17.30 5.90
CA GLY A 92 -3.59 18.41 5.26
C GLY A 92 -4.51 19.19 6.20
N ALA A 93 -4.89 18.61 7.35
CA ALA A 93 -5.65 19.30 8.39
C ALA A 93 -4.73 20.03 9.39
N LEU A 94 -3.56 19.46 9.71
CA LEU A 94 -2.54 20.10 10.55
C LEU A 94 -1.73 21.18 9.82
N TYR A 95 -1.53 21.04 8.50
CA TYR A 95 -0.91 22.04 7.63
C TYR A 95 -1.88 22.41 6.49
N PRO A 96 -2.84 23.32 6.75
CA PRO A 96 -3.83 23.76 5.76
C PRO A 96 -3.20 24.44 4.54
N GLN A 97 -1.98 24.97 4.70
CA GLN A 97 -1.16 25.57 3.65
C GLN A 97 0.21 24.90 3.65
N ILE A 98 0.50 24.13 2.60
CA ILE A 98 1.84 23.68 2.29
C ILE A 98 2.22 24.42 1.01
N LEU A 99 3.24 25.29 1.07
CA LEU A 99 3.74 26.03 -0.10
C LEU A 99 2.68 26.89 -0.83
N GLY A 100 1.76 27.52 -0.09
CA GLY A 100 0.79 28.47 -0.66
C GLY A 100 -0.40 27.83 -1.41
N VAL A 101 -0.54 26.51 -1.38
CA VAL A 101 -1.70 25.79 -1.95
C VAL A 101 -2.55 25.24 -0.81
N SER A 102 -3.84 25.62 -0.79
CA SER A 102 -4.81 25.15 0.20
C SER A 102 -5.16 23.69 -0.03
N THR A 103 -4.75 22.82 0.88
CA THR A 103 -4.91 21.35 0.78
C THR A 103 -6.36 20.88 0.97
N VAL A 104 -7.23 21.73 1.52
CA VAL A 104 -8.63 21.40 1.84
C VAL A 104 -9.58 22.04 0.82
N SER A 105 -9.69 21.44 -0.36
CA SER A 105 -10.84 21.65 -1.27
C SER A 105 -11.60 20.35 -1.53
N LEU A 106 -11.74 19.51 -0.49
CA LEU A 106 -12.55 18.29 -0.53
C LEU A 106 -13.99 18.48 -0.02
N LEU A 107 -14.35 19.72 0.40
CA LEU A 107 -15.71 20.13 0.78
C LEU A 107 -16.31 21.20 -0.16
N GLY A 108 -15.64 21.51 -1.27
CA GLY A 108 -16.14 22.47 -2.26
C GLY A 108 -17.38 22.00 -3.04
N PRO A 109 -17.52 20.72 -3.45
CA PRO A 109 -18.65 20.30 -4.28
C PRO A 109 -19.96 20.09 -3.51
N VAL A 110 -19.92 19.89 -2.19
CA VAL A 110 -21.10 19.53 -1.38
C VAL A 110 -21.83 20.76 -0.80
N ALA A 111 -21.15 21.90 -0.69
CA ALA A 111 -21.75 23.13 -0.16
C ALA A 111 -22.47 23.99 -1.21
N ILE A 112 -22.47 23.58 -2.49
CA ILE A 112 -23.04 24.31 -3.63
C ILE A 112 -24.13 23.49 -4.34
N ALA A 113 -24.72 22.50 -3.67
CA ALA A 113 -25.89 21.74 -4.12
C ALA A 113 -27.06 21.95 -3.16
#